data_AF-A0A942AHT4-F1
#
_entry.id   AF-A0A942AHT4-F1
#
_cell.length_a   1.000
_cell.length_b   1.000
_cell.length_c   1.000
_cell.angle_alpha   90.00
_cell.angle_beta   90.00
_cell.angle_gamma   90.00
#
_symmetry.space_group_name_H-M   'P 1'
#
loop_
_entity.id
_entity.type
_entity.pdbx_description
1 polymer ?
#
loop_
_entity_poly.entity_id
_entity_poly.type
_entity_poly.pdbx_seq_one_letter_code
_entity_poly.pdbx_strand_id
1 'polypeptide(L)'
;ATVENAMDKVQQYLEEDMTEQGKKITNRYSPGYCEWALSGQRDLFAYIGDHPTGITINESCLMQPIKSVSGIIGIGDEVRKRPYGCDICNSASCAYRNIRRKKH
;
A
#
# COMPACT_ATOMS: atom_id res chain seq x y z
N ALA A 1 0.94 -13.54 1.14
CA ALA A 1 1.98 -13.58 0.09
C ALA A 1 1.36 -13.30 -1.27
N THR A 2 0.42 -14.11 -1.77
CA THR A 2 -0.09 -13.98 -3.15
C THR A 2 -0.64 -12.59 -3.51
N VAL A 3 -1.54 -12.02 -2.72
CA VAL A 3 -2.12 -10.69 -3.00
C VAL A 3 -1.10 -9.55 -2.88
N GLU A 4 -0.19 -9.64 -1.91
CA GLU A 4 0.88 -8.65 -1.73
C GLU A 4 1.85 -8.68 -2.92
N ASN A 5 2.33 -9.86 -3.31
CA ASN A 5 3.21 -10.03 -4.46
C ASN A 5 2.55 -9.57 -5.78
N ALA A 6 1.23 -9.76 -5.90
CA ALA A 6 0.49 -9.24 -7.05
C ALA A 6 0.49 -7.71 -7.07
N MET A 7 0.27 -7.06 -5.91
CA MET A 7 0.33 -5.60 -5.80
C MET A 7 1.74 -5.05 -6.01
N ASP A 8 2.78 -5.77 -5.58
CA ASP A 8 4.17 -5.37 -5.87
C ASP A 8 4.42 -5.31 -7.39
N LYS A 9 3.91 -6.29 -8.15
CA LYS A 9 3.98 -6.29 -9.61
C LYS A 9 3.17 -5.16 -10.24
N VAL A 10 1.94 -4.92 -9.76
CA VAL A 10 1.10 -3.81 -10.25
C VAL A 10 1.77 -2.47 -10.00
N GLN A 11 2.36 -2.27 -8.81
CA GLN A 11 3.07 -1.05 -8.46
C GLN A 11 4.35 -0.88 -9.29
N GLN A 12 5.08 -1.96 -9.58
CA GLN A 12 6.25 -1.93 -10.45
C GLN A 12 5.85 -1.51 -11.87
N TYR A 13 4.84 -2.16 -12.45
CA TYR A 13 4.34 -1.82 -13.78
C TYR A 13 3.89 -0.36 -13.87
N LEU A 14 3.15 0.12 -12.87
CA LEU A 14 2.73 1.52 -12.81
C LEU A 14 3.92 2.49 -12.69
N GLU A 15 4.97 2.11 -11.96
CA GLU A 15 6.18 2.93 -11.85
C GLU A 15 6.92 3.04 -13.19
N GLU A 16 7.05 1.93 -13.91
CA GLU A 16 7.67 1.89 -15.24
C GLU A 16 6.90 2.81 -16.21
N ASP A 17 5.58 2.64 -16.31
CA ASP A 17 4.70 3.45 -17.19
C ASP A 17 4.73 4.96 -16.83
N MET A 18 4.68 5.30 -15.54
CA MET A 18 4.74 6.71 -15.13
C MET A 18 6.12 7.33 -15.34
N THR A 19 7.19 6.54 -15.24
CA THR A 19 8.56 7.02 -15.47
C THR A 19 8.77 7.39 -16.93
N GLU A 20 8.21 6.62 -17.87
CA GLU A 20 8.22 6.96 -19.31
C GLU A 20 7.53 8.30 -19.59
N GLN A 21 6.54 8.66 -18.77
CA GLN A 21 5.82 9.92 -18.84
C GLN A 21 6.48 11.05 -18.02
N GLY A 22 7.68 10.83 -17.46
CA GLY A 22 8.40 11.80 -16.65
C GLY A 22 7.83 12.02 -15.24
N LYS A 23 6.89 11.18 -14.80
CA LYS A 23 6.23 11.27 -13.49
C LYS A 23 6.80 10.26 -12.50
N LYS A 24 6.48 10.45 -11.22
CA LYS A 24 6.85 9.55 -10.13
C LYS A 24 5.60 9.06 -9.42
N ILE A 25 5.77 8.02 -8.61
CA ILE A 25 4.70 7.47 -7.78
C ILE A 25 5.08 7.46 -6.29
N THR A 26 4.07 7.43 -5.41
CA THR A 26 4.27 7.24 -3.97
C THR A 26 4.35 5.76 -3.61
N ASN A 27 4.60 5.51 -2.33
CA ASN A 27 4.28 4.24 -1.69
C ASN A 27 2.78 3.96 -1.79
N ARG A 28 2.39 2.68 -1.86
CA ARG A 28 1.00 2.26 -1.62
C ARG A 28 0.63 2.64 -0.19
N TYR A 29 -0.53 3.28 -0.03
CA TYR A 29 -1.11 3.61 1.27
C TYR A 29 -2.53 3.05 1.36
N SER A 30 -2.88 2.48 2.51
CA SER A 30 -4.11 1.71 2.68
C SER A 30 -4.82 2.11 3.98
N PRO A 31 -6.16 2.14 4.02
CA PRO A 31 -6.91 2.26 5.26
C PRO A 31 -6.50 1.20 6.29
N GLY A 32 -6.37 1.59 7.55
CA GLY A 32 -5.86 0.74 8.63
C GLY A 32 -4.34 0.80 8.84
N TYR A 33 -3.61 1.59 8.05
CA TYR A 33 -2.17 1.86 8.25
C TYR A 33 -1.90 3.28 8.78
N CYS A 34 -0.98 3.37 9.74
CA CYS A 34 -0.55 4.63 10.36
C CYS A 34 -1.75 5.45 10.86
N GLU A 35 -1.95 6.65 10.31
CA GLU A 35 -3.00 7.59 10.71
C GLU A 35 -4.31 7.45 9.91
N TRP A 36 -4.39 6.50 8.97
CA TRP A 36 -5.60 6.30 8.17
C TRP A 36 -6.49 5.26 8.83
N ALA A 37 -7.60 5.71 9.40
CA ALA A 37 -8.59 4.84 10.02
C ALA A 37 -9.13 3.79 9.04
N LEU A 38 -9.38 2.57 9.54
CA LEU A 38 -9.97 1.47 8.76
C LEU A 38 -11.34 1.85 8.16
N SER A 39 -12.09 2.75 8.80
CA SER A 39 -13.37 3.26 8.27
C SER A 39 -13.22 3.92 6.90
N GLY A 40 -12.05 4.48 6.57
CA GLY A 40 -11.75 5.03 5.24
C GLY A 40 -11.77 3.99 4.12
N GLN A 41 -11.83 2.70 4.45
CA GLN A 41 -12.10 1.62 3.50
C GLN A 41 -13.41 1.83 2.75
N ARG A 42 -14.44 2.37 3.42
CA ARG A 42 -15.75 2.66 2.83
C ARG A 42 -15.66 3.75 1.77
N ASP A 43 -14.97 4.84 2.08
CA ASP A 43 -14.76 5.94 1.14
C ASP A 43 -13.97 5.45 -0.07
N LEU A 44 -12.91 4.66 0.15
CA LEU A 44 -12.11 4.10 -0.93
C LEU A 44 -12.94 3.23 -1.88
N PHE A 45 -13.83 2.36 -1.35
CA PHE A 45 -14.70 1.53 -2.19
C PHE A 45 -15.76 2.35 -2.91
N ALA A 46 -16.27 3.43 -2.29
CA ALA A 46 -17.16 4.36 -2.97
C ALA A 46 -16.50 5.03 -4.19
N TYR A 47 -15.20 5.35 -4.11
CA TYR A 47 -14.44 5.88 -5.26
C TYR A 47 -14.15 4.84 -6.35
N ILE A 48 -14.03 3.56 -6.00
CA ILE A 48 -13.79 2.47 -6.97
C ILE A 48 -15.04 2.20 -7.82
N GLY A 49 -16.24 2.46 -7.29
CA GLY A 49 -17.49 2.34 -8.05
C GLY A 49 -17.96 0.89 -8.21
N ASP A 50 -18.36 0.49 -9.41
CA ASP A 50 -18.90 -0.85 -9.71
C ASP A 50 -17.81 -1.93 -9.59
N HIS A 51 -17.59 -2.39 -8.35
CA HIS A 51 -16.66 -3.40 -7.84
C HIS A 51 -16.38 -4.55 -8.84
N PRO A 52 -15.41 -4.39 -9.76
CA PRO A 52 -15.23 -5.34 -10.87
C PRO A 52 -14.60 -6.66 -10.40
N THR A 53 -14.13 -6.70 -9.15
CA THR A 53 -13.43 -7.81 -8.53
C THR A 53 -14.33 -8.68 -7.64
N GLY A 54 -15.58 -8.29 -7.41
CA GLY A 54 -16.49 -8.99 -6.48
C GLY A 54 -16.07 -8.89 -5.00
N ILE A 55 -15.11 -8.02 -4.66
CA ILE A 55 -14.69 -7.77 -3.28
C ILE A 55 -15.70 -6.82 -2.64
N THR A 56 -16.14 -7.15 -1.42
CA THR A 56 -17.05 -6.32 -0.62
C THR A 56 -16.42 -5.93 0.72
N ILE A 57 -17.06 -5.02 1.45
CA ILE A 57 -16.68 -4.64 2.81
C ILE A 57 -17.84 -4.94 3.75
N ASN A 58 -17.56 -5.54 4.90
CA ASN A 58 -18.57 -5.76 5.94
C ASN A 58 -18.78 -4.53 6.85
N GLU A 59 -19.68 -4.65 7.82
CA GLU A 59 -20.01 -3.57 8.77
C GLU A 59 -18.79 -3.07 9.57
N SER A 60 -17.87 -3.98 9.90
CA SER A 60 -16.61 -3.69 10.59
C SER A 60 -15.51 -3.13 9.67
N CYS A 61 -15.83 -2.78 8.43
CA CYS A 61 -14.90 -2.25 7.42
C CYS A 61 -13.82 -3.26 6.98
N LEU A 62 -14.04 -4.56 7.16
CA LEU A 62 -13.13 -5.61 6.69
C LEU A 62 -13.53 -6.09 5.29
N MET A 63 -12.53 -6.34 4.45
CA MET A 63 -12.74 -6.83 3.08
C MET A 63 -13.11 -8.31 3.06
N GLN A 64 -14.01 -8.67 2.13
CA GLN A 64 -14.43 -10.03 1.85
C GLN A 64 -14.24 -10.32 0.35
N PRO A 65 -13.46 -11.35 -0.04
CA PRO A 65 -12.73 -12.31 0.80
C PRO A 65 -11.63 -11.71 1.68
N ILE A 66 -11.24 -12.41 2.76
CA ILE A 66 -10.23 -11.94 3.74
C ILE A 66 -8.87 -11.70 3.09
N LYS A 67 -8.51 -12.52 2.09
CA LYS A 67 -7.29 -12.35 1.30
C LYS A 67 -7.54 -11.33 0.19
N SER A 68 -7.75 -10.09 0.59
CA SER A 68 -7.93 -8.92 -0.29
C SER A 68 -7.00 -7.80 0.14
N VAL A 69 -6.67 -6.91 -0.79
CA VAL A 69 -5.85 -5.73 -0.55
C VAL A 69 -6.45 -4.55 -1.30
N SER A 70 -6.41 -3.37 -0.69
CA SER A 70 -6.85 -2.12 -1.29
C SER A 70 -5.87 -1.02 -0.88
N GLY A 71 -5.84 0.07 -1.64
CA GLY A 71 -5.01 1.22 -1.31
C GLY A 71 -4.98 2.23 -2.44
N ILE A 72 -4.24 3.30 -2.20
CA ILE A 72 -4.00 4.38 -3.14
C ILE A 72 -2.49 4.49 -3.43
N ILE A 73 -2.18 4.92 -4.64
CA ILE A 73 -0.84 5.31 -5.08
C ILE A 73 -0.98 6.70 -5.68
N GLY A 74 -0.27 7.68 -5.12
CA GLY A 74 -0.22 9.03 -5.67
C GLY A 74 0.75 9.11 -6.84
N ILE A 75 0.39 9.86 -7.87
CA ILE A 75 1.20 10.10 -9.07
C ILE A 75 1.44 11.61 -9.19
N GLY A 76 2.67 12.02 -9.49
CA GLY A 76 3.01 13.42 -9.72
C GLY A 76 4.49 13.67 -9.97
N ASP A 77 4.85 14.91 -10.23
CA ASP A 77 6.22 15.27 -10.64
C ASP A 77 7.19 15.32 -9.43
N GLU A 78 6.67 15.78 -8.28
CA GLU A 78 7.42 15.95 -7.04
C GLU A 78 7.17 14.87 -5.98
N VAL A 79 6.31 13.89 -6.28
CA VAL A 79 6.06 12.80 -5.34
C VAL A 79 7.28 11.91 -5.21
N ARG A 80 7.42 11.27 -4.05
CA ARG A 80 8.57 10.41 -3.74
C ARG A 80 8.10 9.15 -3.03
N LYS A 81 8.70 8.02 -3.40
CA LYS A 81 8.66 6.83 -2.55
C LYS A 81 9.46 7.07 -1.27
N ARG A 82 8.93 6.56 -0.16
CA ARG A 82 9.64 6.52 1.13
C ARG A 82 10.16 5.10 1.35
N PRO A 83 11.33 4.92 1.98
CA PRO A 83 11.74 3.60 2.41
C PRO A 83 10.69 3.01 3.36
N TYR A 84 10.36 1.73 3.23
CA TYR A 84 9.39 1.06 4.10
C TYR A 84 10.07 0.50 5.37
N GLY A 85 9.34 0.46 6.48
CA GLY A 85 9.68 -0.38 7.63
C GLY A 85 10.85 0.12 8.50
N CYS A 86 11.80 -0.78 8.80
CA CYS A 86 12.92 -0.52 9.74
C CYS A 86 13.81 0.64 9.31
N ASP A 87 13.86 0.94 8.01
CA ASP A 87 14.71 1.99 7.41
C ASP A 87 14.24 3.41 7.78
N ILE A 88 12.99 3.57 8.22
CA ILE A 88 12.43 4.83 8.72
C ILE A 88 11.89 4.71 10.16
N CYS A 89 12.10 3.56 10.81
CA CYS A 89 11.60 3.32 12.17
C CYS A 89 12.50 4.05 13.18
N ASN A 90 11.93 4.93 14.02
CA ASN A 90 12.65 5.69 15.04
C ASN A 90 12.71 5.01 16.43
N SER A 91 12.15 3.80 16.58
CA SER A 91 12.17 3.10 17.87
C SER A 91 13.60 2.74 18.28
N ALA A 92 14.15 3.36 19.33
CA ALA A 92 15.52 3.11 19.78
C ALA A 92 15.75 1.65 20.24
N SER A 93 14.70 0.97 20.70
CA SER A 93 14.75 -0.36 21.33
C SER A 93 14.16 -1.49 20.47
N CYS A 94 14.01 -1.30 19.15
CA CYS A 94 13.40 -2.31 18.27
C CYS A 94 14.25 -3.59 18.17
N ALA A 95 13.77 -4.70 18.75
CA ALA A 95 14.42 -6.01 18.74
C ALA A 95 14.69 -6.57 17.33
N TYR A 96 13.91 -6.15 16.33
CA TYR A 96 14.03 -6.63 14.95
C TYR A 96 15.06 -5.85 14.10
N ARG A 97 15.55 -4.69 14.55
CA ARG A 97 16.47 -3.84 13.76
C ARG A 97 17.80 -4.54 13.47
N ASN A 98 18.36 -5.27 14.43
CA ASN A 98 19.67 -5.92 14.29
C ASN A 98 19.62 -7.27 13.55
N ILE A 99 18.42 -7.84 13.32
CA ILE A 99 18.26 -9.14 12.64
C ILE A 99 18.42 -8.97 11.13
N ARG A 100 17.96 -7.85 10.55
CA ARG A 100 18.07 -7.59 9.09
C ARG A 100 19.47 -7.24 8.61
N ARG A 101 20.33 -6.64 9.45
CA ARG A 101 21.71 -6.23 9.07
C ARG A 101 22.67 -7.40 8.77
N LYS A 102 22.33 -8.64 9.13
CA LYS A 102 23.17 -9.84 8.89
C LYS A 102 22.95 -10.53 7.53
N LYS A 103 22.10 -9.99 6.65
CA LYS A 103 21.78 -10.60 5.34
C LYS A 103 22.49 -9.95 4.14
N HIS A 104 23.58 -9.22 4.37
CA HIS A 104 24.46 -8.75 3.30
C HIS A 104 25.86 -9.31 3.44
#